data_AF-A0A9J6CQN3-F1
#
_entry.id   AF-A0A9J6CQN3-F1
#
_cell.length_a   1.000
_cell.length_b   1.000
_cell.length_c   1.000
_cell.angle_alpha   90.00
_cell.angle_beta   90.00
_cell.angle_gamma   90.00
#
_symmetry.space_group_name_H-M   'P 1'
#
loop_
_entity.id
_entity.type
_entity.pdbx_description
1 polymer ?
#
loop_
_entity_poly.entity_id
_entity_poly.type
_entity_poly.pdbx_seq_one_letter_code
_entity_poly.pdbx_strand_id
1 'polypeptide(L)'
;MEIRNEIKGKEVKKKFVQRSLADIQRAKLNKLMENPDKPVIIPEVNKKDKEYVAPSFIRNVMGSSAGAGSGEFHVYRHLRRKEFARQKLMKTQTEQERLDEEFQEKLDQNQREAEERTNKKRQKRLKKKKNQKNKGKKQKLENSTTEDDEEQEEQNSDSDGNLSNIEETDHKDDENTTINENDESRSEETQNT
;
A
#
# COMPACT_ATOMS: atom_id res chain seq x y z
N MET A 1 36.83 63.43 -29.39
CA MET A 1 35.70 62.68 -28.80
C MET A 1 35.66 61.32 -29.47
N GLU A 2 36.16 60.28 -28.81
CA GLU A 2 36.05 58.90 -29.30
C GLU A 2 34.99 58.18 -28.48
N ILE A 3 33.82 57.97 -29.07
CA ILE A 3 32.73 57.22 -28.45
C ILE A 3 32.99 55.75 -28.74
N ARG A 4 33.54 55.02 -27.76
CA ARG A 4 33.69 53.57 -27.83
C ARG A 4 32.32 52.92 -27.60
N ASN A 5 31.75 52.36 -28.66
CA ASN A 5 30.55 51.52 -28.56
C ASN A 5 30.95 50.16 -27.99
N GLU A 6 30.60 49.93 -26.72
CA GLU A 6 30.74 48.63 -26.06
C GLU A 6 29.69 47.65 -26.62
N ILE A 7 30.15 46.70 -27.43
CA ILE A 7 29.36 45.55 -27.86
C ILE A 7 29.27 44.59 -26.67
N LYS A 8 28.16 44.66 -25.91
CA LYS A 8 27.82 43.62 -24.92
C LYS A 8 27.64 42.29 -25.66
N GLY A 9 28.65 41.43 -25.55
CA GLY A 9 28.62 40.07 -26.10
C GLY A 9 27.42 39.30 -25.53
N LYS A 10 26.54 38.83 -26.43
CA LYS A 10 25.49 37.90 -26.04
C LYS A 10 26.14 36.56 -25.72
N GLU A 11 26.23 36.22 -24.44
CA GLU A 11 26.69 34.91 -24.00
C GLU A 11 25.74 33.82 -24.52
N VAL A 12 26.24 33.01 -25.45
CA VAL A 12 25.52 31.85 -25.98
C VAL A 12 25.50 30.80 -24.86
N LYS A 13 24.38 30.71 -24.13
CA LYS A 13 24.18 29.67 -23.11
C LYS A 13 24.31 28.30 -23.77
N LYS A 14 25.37 27.55 -23.41
CA LYS A 14 25.57 26.17 -23.89
C LYS A 14 24.35 25.33 -23.53
N LYS A 15 23.78 24.63 -24.52
CA LYS A 15 22.66 23.70 -24.31
C LYS A 15 23.10 22.64 -23.31
N PHE A 16 22.40 22.56 -22.19
CA PHE A 16 22.69 21.62 -21.12
C PHE A 16 22.33 20.19 -21.57
N VAL A 17 23.33 19.30 -21.60
CA VAL A 17 23.17 17.87 -21.91
C VAL A 17 23.31 17.08 -20.62
N GLN A 18 22.26 16.37 -20.23
CA GLN A 18 22.24 15.52 -19.05
C GLN A 18 23.05 14.25 -19.31
N ARG A 19 24.08 13.98 -18.51
CA ARG A 19 24.91 12.76 -18.62
C ARG A 19 24.72 11.84 -17.40
N SER A 20 24.49 12.42 -16.22
CA SER A 20 24.27 11.71 -14.95
C SER A 20 23.04 12.23 -14.18
N LEU A 21 22.50 11.43 -13.25
CA LEU A 21 21.45 11.87 -12.31
C LEU A 21 21.88 13.10 -11.50
N ALA A 22 23.17 13.18 -11.17
CA ALA A 22 23.74 14.34 -10.48
C ALA A 22 23.62 15.62 -11.34
N ASP A 23 23.75 15.51 -12.67
CA ASP A 23 23.58 16.66 -13.56
C ASP A 23 22.13 17.15 -13.56
N ILE A 24 21.16 16.22 -13.56
CA ILE A 24 19.73 16.56 -13.48
C ILE A 24 19.41 17.30 -12.18
N GLN A 25 19.93 16.81 -11.05
CA GLN A 25 19.76 17.43 -9.75
C GLN A 25 20.43 18.81 -9.71
N ARG A 26 21.66 18.92 -10.20
CA ARG A 26 22.39 20.19 -10.30
C ARG A 26 21.63 21.23 -11.13
N ALA A 27 21.05 20.83 -12.27
CA ALA A 27 20.24 21.73 -13.08
C ALA A 27 18.95 22.17 -12.37
N LYS A 28 18.25 21.27 -11.67
CA LYS A 28 17.07 21.60 -10.85
C LYS A 28 17.44 22.54 -9.70
N LEU A 29 18.56 22.29 -9.04
CA LEU A 29 19.07 23.12 -7.95
C LEU A 29 19.44 24.52 -8.45
N ASN A 30 20.19 24.62 -9.55
CA ASN A 30 20.55 25.91 -10.15
C ASN A 30 19.29 26.72 -10.50
N LYS A 31 18.25 26.07 -11.03
CA LYS A 31 16.95 26.71 -11.32
C LYS A 31 16.23 27.20 -10.06
N LEU A 32 16.36 26.48 -8.96
CA LEU A 32 15.78 26.86 -7.67
C LEU A 32 16.53 28.03 -7.04
N MET A 33 17.86 28.02 -7.12
CA MET A 33 18.75 29.04 -6.56
C MET A 33 18.81 30.33 -7.40
N GLU A 34 18.36 30.30 -8.65
CA GLU A 34 18.24 31.50 -9.50
C GLU A 34 17.26 32.53 -8.89
N ASN A 35 16.27 32.08 -8.09
CA ASN A 35 15.32 32.96 -7.40
C ASN A 35 15.03 32.43 -5.98
N PRO A 36 15.89 32.74 -5.00
CA PRO A 36 15.76 32.21 -3.64
C PRO A 36 14.54 32.76 -2.88
N ASP A 37 14.07 33.97 -3.22
CA ASP A 37 12.92 34.60 -2.56
C ASP A 37 11.56 34.03 -3.01
N LYS A 38 11.54 33.21 -4.08
CA LYS A 38 10.31 32.61 -4.59
C LYS A 38 9.97 31.37 -3.77
N PRO A 39 8.79 31.31 -3.12
CA PRO A 39 8.40 30.13 -2.35
C PRO A 39 8.24 28.91 -3.27
N VAL A 40 8.77 27.77 -2.81
CA VAL A 40 8.70 26.50 -3.53
C VAL A 40 7.36 25.83 -3.20
N ILE A 41 6.54 25.58 -4.23
CA ILE A 41 5.27 24.86 -4.06
C ILE A 41 5.57 23.37 -4.11
N ILE A 42 5.55 22.73 -2.95
CA ILE A 42 5.55 21.26 -2.86
C ILE A 42 4.12 20.80 -3.17
N PRO A 43 3.90 19.91 -4.15
CA PRO A 43 2.57 19.42 -4.44
C PRO A 43 2.02 18.69 -3.22
N GLU A 44 0.80 19.06 -2.81
CA GLU A 44 0.05 18.29 -1.84
C GLU A 44 -0.33 16.91 -2.41
N VAL A 45 -0.63 15.95 -1.54
CA VAL A 45 -1.11 14.64 -1.95
C VAL A 45 -2.28 14.78 -2.93
N ASN A 46 -2.19 14.06 -4.05
CA ASN A 46 -3.22 14.08 -5.09
C ASN A 46 -4.55 13.63 -4.47
N LYS A 47 -5.54 14.53 -4.50
CA LYS A 47 -6.90 14.20 -4.06
C LYS A 47 -7.45 13.14 -5.00
N LYS A 48 -8.09 12.10 -4.44
CA LYS A 48 -8.81 11.11 -5.24
C LYS A 48 -9.82 11.83 -6.14
N ASP A 49 -10.02 11.30 -7.35
CA ASP A 49 -10.99 11.85 -8.29
C ASP A 49 -12.36 11.96 -7.61
N LYS A 50 -12.95 13.15 -7.65
CA LYS A 50 -14.25 13.39 -7.00
C LYS A 50 -15.33 12.60 -7.73
N GLU A 51 -16.11 11.84 -6.98
CA GLU A 51 -17.30 11.18 -7.51
C GLU A 51 -18.30 12.24 -8.02
N TYR A 52 -18.99 11.91 -9.10
CA TYR A 52 -20.02 12.80 -9.64
C TYR A 52 -21.19 12.89 -8.65
N VAL A 53 -21.37 14.06 -8.05
CA VAL A 53 -22.52 14.34 -7.18
C VAL A 53 -23.69 14.81 -8.03
N ALA A 54 -24.82 14.10 -7.94
CA ALA A 54 -26.04 14.50 -8.62
C ALA A 54 -26.56 15.84 -8.06
N PRO A 55 -26.93 16.81 -8.91
CA PRO A 55 -27.58 18.04 -8.45
C PRO A 55 -28.87 17.75 -7.70
N SER A 56 -29.15 18.52 -6.64
CA SER A 56 -30.34 18.33 -5.81
C SER A 56 -31.66 18.59 -6.55
N PHE A 57 -31.68 19.58 -7.43
CA PHE A 57 -32.87 19.96 -8.19
C PHE A 57 -32.55 20.08 -9.68
N ILE A 58 -33.34 19.39 -10.50
CA ILE A 58 -33.34 19.53 -11.95
C ILE A 58 -34.47 20.50 -12.31
N ARG A 59 -34.13 21.65 -12.90
CA ARG A 59 -35.10 22.71 -13.22
C ARG A 59 -35.86 22.47 -14.53
N ASN A 60 -35.28 21.70 -15.44
CA ASN A 60 -35.77 21.56 -16.81
C ASN A 60 -36.45 20.20 -17.01
N VAL A 61 -37.30 19.79 -16.07
CA VAL A 61 -38.04 18.52 -16.18
C VAL A 61 -39.30 18.77 -16.99
N MET A 62 -39.41 18.09 -18.14
CA MET A 62 -40.62 18.07 -18.95
C MET A 62 -41.67 17.15 -18.31
N GLY A 63 -42.96 17.40 -18.55
CA GLY A 63 -44.06 16.62 -17.94
C GLY A 63 -43.96 15.11 -18.23
N SER A 64 -44.43 14.28 -17.30
CA SER A 64 -44.26 12.82 -17.36
C SER A 64 -44.93 12.14 -18.57
N SER A 65 -45.97 12.75 -19.13
CA SER A 65 -46.68 12.27 -20.32
C SER A 65 -46.23 12.94 -21.62
N ALA A 66 -45.21 13.80 -21.58
CA ALA A 66 -44.70 14.46 -22.78
C ALA A 66 -43.85 13.47 -23.60
N GLY A 67 -43.92 13.59 -24.92
CA GLY A 67 -43.16 12.72 -25.84
C GLY A 67 -41.65 12.98 -25.83
N ALA A 68 -40.87 12.08 -26.44
CA ALA A 68 -39.42 12.22 -26.50
C ALA A 68 -39.00 13.47 -27.30
N GLY A 69 -38.29 14.39 -26.66
CA GLY A 69 -37.70 15.57 -27.30
C GLY A 69 -36.39 15.25 -28.02
N SER A 70 -35.96 16.14 -28.93
CA SER A 70 -34.69 15.98 -29.68
C SER A 70 -33.43 15.97 -28.80
N GLY A 71 -33.50 16.56 -27.61
CA GLY A 71 -32.41 16.59 -26.63
C GLY A 71 -32.34 15.38 -25.68
N GLU A 72 -33.41 14.58 -25.60
CA GLU A 72 -33.55 13.53 -24.58
C GLU A 72 -32.47 12.44 -24.73
N PHE A 73 -32.12 12.10 -25.98
CA PHE A 73 -31.03 11.15 -26.26
C PHE A 73 -29.69 11.59 -25.65
N HIS A 74 -29.36 12.88 -25.72
CA HIS A 74 -28.11 13.39 -25.16
C HIS A 74 -28.15 13.44 -23.64
N VAL A 75 -29.30 13.75 -23.05
CA VAL A 75 -29.50 13.67 -21.59
C VAL A 75 -29.21 12.25 -21.10
N TYR A 76 -29.85 11.24 -21.69
CA TYR A 76 -29.61 9.83 -21.36
C TYR A 76 -28.14 9.43 -21.56
N ARG A 77 -27.54 9.77 -22.70
CA ARG A 77 -26.12 9.47 -22.99
C ARG A 77 -25.20 10.04 -21.91
N HIS A 78 -25.40 11.28 -21.47
CA HIS A 78 -24.59 11.90 -20.44
C HIS A 78 -24.85 11.27 -19.06
N LEU A 79 -26.10 10.99 -18.73
CA LEU A 79 -26.48 10.34 -17.47
C LEU A 79 -25.90 8.92 -17.37
N ARG A 80 -26.01 8.12 -18.44
CA ARG A 80 -25.49 6.76 -18.50
C ARG A 80 -23.97 6.71 -18.31
N ARG A 81 -23.23 7.63 -18.95
CA ARG A 81 -21.77 7.72 -18.74
C ARG A 81 -21.42 8.06 -17.30
N LYS A 82 -22.14 9.02 -16.70
CA LYS A 82 -21.95 9.39 -15.29
C LYS A 82 -22.23 8.21 -14.37
N GLU A 83 -23.32 7.49 -14.60
CA GLU A 83 -23.68 6.32 -13.80
C GLU A 83 -22.68 5.17 -13.97
N PHE A 84 -22.21 4.88 -15.18
CA PHE A 84 -21.18 3.87 -15.40
C PHE A 84 -19.84 4.24 -14.76
N ALA A 85 -19.44 5.51 -14.85
CA ALA A 85 -18.24 5.99 -14.16
C ALA A 85 -18.39 5.85 -12.64
N ARG A 86 -19.56 6.17 -12.10
CA ARG A 86 -19.91 6.03 -10.68
C ARG A 86 -19.83 4.58 -10.21
N GLN A 87 -20.51 3.67 -10.92
CA GLN A 87 -20.49 2.23 -10.61
C GLN A 87 -19.09 1.63 -10.74
N LYS A 88 -18.31 2.05 -11.75
CA LYS A 88 -16.93 1.61 -11.91
C LYS A 88 -16.08 2.06 -10.73
N LEU A 89 -16.19 3.33 -10.32
CA LEU A 89 -15.46 3.86 -9.17
C LEU A 89 -15.77 3.08 -7.90
N MET A 90 -17.06 2.89 -7.59
CA MET A 90 -17.49 2.12 -6.42
C MET A 90 -16.92 0.70 -6.42
N LYS A 91 -17.05 -0.03 -7.54
CA LYS A 91 -16.49 -1.38 -7.66
C LYS A 91 -14.97 -1.39 -7.45
N THR A 92 -14.24 -0.45 -8.07
CA THR A 92 -12.79 -0.37 -7.90
C THR A 92 -12.37 -0.01 -6.49
N GLN A 93 -13.13 0.83 -5.79
CA GLN A 93 -12.86 1.19 -4.39
C GLN A 93 -13.11 -0.01 -3.47
N THR A 94 -14.23 -0.71 -3.63
CA THR A 94 -14.54 -1.91 -2.85
C THR A 94 -13.48 -3.00 -3.03
N GLU A 95 -13.04 -3.26 -4.26
CA GLU A 95 -11.96 -4.23 -4.49
C GLU A 95 -10.63 -3.78 -3.87
N GLN A 96 -10.28 -2.49 -3.95
CA GLN A 96 -9.08 -1.96 -3.31
C GLN A 96 -9.14 -2.09 -1.79
N GLU A 97 -10.26 -1.71 -1.18
CA GLU A 97 -10.47 -1.79 0.26
C GLU A 97 -10.37 -3.24 0.76
N ARG A 98 -10.98 -4.19 0.03
CA ARG A 98 -10.87 -5.62 0.34
C ARG A 98 -9.42 -6.12 0.30
N LEU A 99 -8.68 -5.78 -0.77
CA LEU A 99 -7.29 -6.19 -0.91
C LEU A 99 -6.38 -5.55 0.15
N ASP A 100 -6.64 -4.29 0.50
CA ASP A 100 -5.90 -3.58 1.55
C ASP A 100 -6.15 -4.16 2.94
N GLU A 101 -7.40 -4.56 3.24
CA GLU A 101 -7.77 -5.24 4.48
C GLU A 101 -7.11 -6.62 4.57
N GLU A 102 -7.22 -7.46 3.54
CA GLU A 102 -6.55 -8.76 3.46
C GLU A 102 -5.03 -8.64 3.64
N PHE A 103 -4.43 -7.59 3.06
CA PHE A 103 -3.00 -7.33 3.20
C PHE A 103 -2.62 -6.92 4.62
N GLN A 104 -3.40 -6.04 5.25
CA GLN A 104 -3.17 -5.61 6.63
C GLN A 104 -3.31 -6.77 7.61
N GLU A 105 -4.35 -7.60 7.46
CA GLU A 105 -4.53 -8.79 8.28
C GLU A 105 -3.33 -9.75 8.17
N LYS A 106 -2.83 -9.95 6.95
CA LYS A 106 -1.64 -10.80 6.71
C LYS A 106 -0.39 -10.22 7.35
N LEU A 107 -0.19 -8.89 7.31
CA LEU A 107 0.92 -8.24 7.99
C LEU A 107 0.83 -8.41 9.51
N ASP A 108 -0.34 -8.21 10.09
CA ASP A 108 -0.58 -8.35 11.51
C ASP A 108 -0.36 -9.78 11.99
N GLN A 109 -0.84 -10.78 11.24
CA GLN A 109 -0.61 -12.19 11.54
C GLN A 109 0.90 -12.51 11.53
N ASN A 110 1.62 -12.10 10.50
CA ASN A 110 3.07 -12.31 10.41
C ASN A 110 3.82 -11.63 11.56
N GLN A 111 3.42 -10.41 11.95
CA GLN A 111 4.01 -9.70 13.08
C GLN A 111 3.75 -10.45 14.40
N ARG A 112 2.52 -10.89 14.65
CA ARG A 112 2.16 -11.67 15.84
C ARG A 112 2.96 -12.97 15.92
N GLU A 113 3.04 -13.74 14.83
CA GLU A 113 3.83 -14.97 14.80
C GLU A 113 5.32 -14.72 15.07
N ALA A 114 5.89 -13.66 14.49
CA ALA A 114 7.28 -13.28 14.73
C ALA A 114 7.53 -12.87 16.19
N GLU A 115 6.59 -12.13 16.78
CA GLU A 115 6.62 -11.72 18.18
C GLU A 115 6.47 -12.90 19.12
N GLU A 116 5.56 -13.84 18.86
CA GLU A 116 5.39 -15.06 19.66
C GLU A 116 6.65 -15.92 19.65
N ARG A 117 7.23 -16.15 18.46
CA ARG A 117 8.51 -16.87 18.32
C ARG A 117 9.63 -16.17 19.08
N THR A 118 9.70 -14.84 18.99
CA THR A 118 10.71 -14.02 19.68
C THR A 118 10.50 -14.01 21.19
N ASN A 119 9.25 -13.89 21.66
CA ASN A 119 8.86 -13.91 23.06
C ASN A 119 9.14 -15.27 23.71
N LYS A 120 8.81 -16.37 23.04
CA LYS A 120 9.14 -17.73 23.49
C LYS A 120 10.65 -17.90 23.69
N LYS A 121 11.46 -17.47 22.71
CA LYS A 121 12.94 -17.50 22.81
C LYS A 121 13.47 -16.57 23.92
N ARG A 122 12.91 -15.35 24.05
CA ARG A 122 13.27 -14.37 25.08
C ARG A 122 12.95 -14.89 26.49
N GLN A 123 11.77 -15.47 26.70
CA GLN A 123 11.37 -16.09 27.96
C GLN A 123 12.31 -17.23 28.35
N LYS A 124 12.68 -18.12 27.41
CA LYS A 124 13.68 -19.18 27.65
C LYS A 124 15.02 -18.60 28.12
N ARG A 125 15.52 -17.53 27.47
CA ARG A 125 16.77 -16.86 27.87
C ARG A 125 16.67 -16.19 29.24
N LEU A 126 15.55 -15.55 29.56
CA LEU A 126 15.32 -14.92 30.87
C LEU A 126 15.25 -15.95 31.99
N LYS A 127 14.56 -17.09 31.79
CA LYS A 127 14.54 -18.21 32.74
C LYS A 127 15.96 -18.74 32.99
N LYS A 128 16.75 -18.99 31.93
CA LYS A 128 18.16 -19.40 32.06
C LYS A 128 19.01 -18.38 32.84
N LYS A 129 18.87 -17.08 32.53
CA LYS A 129 19.57 -16.00 33.24
C LYS A 129 19.17 -15.91 34.72
N LYS A 130 17.89 -16.09 35.04
CA LYS A 130 17.39 -16.13 36.44
C LYS A 130 18.00 -17.32 37.19
N ASN A 131 18.00 -18.50 36.59
CA ASN A 131 18.57 -19.71 37.20
C ASN A 131 20.08 -19.60 37.43
N GLN A 132 20.83 -19.03 36.48
CA GLN A 132 22.28 -18.78 36.66
C GLN A 132 22.56 -17.78 37.80
N LYS A 133 21.78 -16.69 37.90
CA LYS A 133 21.90 -15.73 39.01
C LYS A 133 21.60 -16.39 40.36
N ASN A 134 20.59 -17.27 40.42
CA ASN A 134 20.25 -17.98 41.64
C ASN A 134 21.35 -18.99 42.04
N LYS A 135 21.94 -19.72 41.08
CA LYS A 135 23.08 -20.61 41.35
C LYS A 135 24.32 -19.85 41.82
N GLY A 136 24.67 -18.72 41.19
CA GLY A 136 25.79 -17.89 41.64
C GLY A 136 25.57 -17.24 43.02
N LYS A 137 24.31 -16.97 43.40
CA LYS A 137 23.97 -16.54 44.77
C LYS A 137 24.05 -17.68 45.78
N LYS A 138 23.58 -18.88 45.42
CA LYS A 138 23.71 -20.08 46.27
C LYS A 138 25.18 -20.43 46.51
N GLN A 139 26.03 -20.42 45.47
CA GLN A 139 27.47 -20.62 45.62
C GLN A 139 28.15 -19.53 46.47
N LYS A 140 27.65 -18.28 46.42
CA LYS A 140 28.17 -17.20 47.27
C LYS A 140 27.71 -17.32 48.73
N LEU A 141 26.53 -17.88 48.99
CA LEU A 141 26.03 -18.17 50.33
C LEU A 141 26.66 -19.44 50.93
N GLU A 142 26.84 -20.51 50.14
CA GLU A 142 27.51 -21.75 50.57
C GLU A 142 28.97 -21.51 50.95
N ASN A 143 29.66 -20.54 50.33
CA ASN A 143 30.98 -20.11 50.79
C ASN A 143 30.97 -19.33 52.13
N SER A 144 29.81 -19.02 52.69
CA SER A 144 29.64 -18.34 53.99
C SER A 144 28.94 -19.16 55.07
N THR A 145 28.30 -20.28 54.71
CA THR A 145 27.62 -21.17 55.65
C THR A 145 27.73 -22.60 55.11
N THR A 146 28.77 -23.31 55.52
CA THR A 146 28.83 -24.76 55.43
C THR A 146 27.89 -25.38 56.46
N GLU A 147 27.19 -26.42 55.99
CA GLU A 147 26.45 -27.48 56.70
C GLU A 147 24.90 -27.42 56.62
N ASP A 148 24.39 -28.52 56.04
CA ASP A 148 23.03 -29.10 55.98
C ASP A 148 21.90 -28.35 55.25
N ASP A 149 21.41 -28.88 54.11
CA ASP A 149 20.46 -30.02 54.06
C ASP A 149 19.69 -30.10 52.72
N GLU A 150 19.44 -31.34 52.33
CA GLU A 150 18.38 -31.94 51.49
C GLU A 150 17.94 -31.47 50.09
N GLU A 151 17.74 -32.53 49.31
CA GLU A 151 17.22 -32.72 47.95
C GLU A 151 15.89 -32.02 47.66
N GLN A 152 15.69 -31.63 46.39
CA GLN A 152 14.42 -31.83 45.69
C GLN A 152 14.62 -31.68 44.18
N GLU A 153 14.55 -32.81 43.49
CA GLU A 153 14.34 -32.92 42.05
C GLU A 153 12.91 -32.46 41.72
N GLU A 154 12.77 -31.52 40.78
CA GLU A 154 11.55 -31.43 39.98
C GLU A 154 11.93 -31.54 38.50
N GLN A 155 11.63 -32.73 37.98
CA GLN A 155 11.52 -33.04 36.57
C GLN A 155 10.41 -32.18 35.95
N ASN A 156 10.71 -31.52 34.85
CA ASN A 156 9.71 -31.19 33.83
C ASN A 156 10.39 -31.35 32.47
N SER A 157 10.30 -32.59 31.98
CA SER A 157 10.52 -32.96 30.60
C SER A 157 9.36 -32.42 29.76
N ASP A 158 9.65 -31.48 28.87
CA ASP A 158 8.89 -31.36 27.63
C ASP A 158 9.88 -31.42 26.48
N SER A 159 10.08 -32.66 26.07
CA SER A 159 10.50 -33.01 24.73
C SER A 159 9.38 -32.62 23.78
N ASP A 160 9.66 -31.72 22.84
CA ASP A 160 9.12 -31.86 21.49
C ASP A 160 9.99 -31.06 20.53
N GLY A 161 10.96 -31.79 19.96
CA GLY A 161 11.54 -31.45 18.68
C GLY A 161 10.55 -31.84 17.60
N ASN A 162 9.77 -30.86 17.13
CA ASN A 162 9.06 -30.99 15.86
C ASN A 162 9.65 -29.95 14.90
N LEU A 163 10.71 -30.38 14.19
CA LEU A 163 11.18 -29.77 12.96
C LEU A 163 10.25 -30.27 11.85
N SER A 164 9.09 -29.63 11.71
CA SER A 164 8.23 -29.85 10.56
C SER A 164 8.89 -29.22 9.32
N ASN A 165 9.20 -30.10 8.36
CA ASN A 165 9.54 -29.84 6.97
C ASN A 165 9.18 -28.44 6.47
N ILE A 166 10.19 -27.75 5.96
CA ILE A 166 10.01 -26.79 4.87
C ILE A 166 9.73 -27.66 3.65
N GLU A 167 8.45 -27.87 3.34
CA GLU A 167 8.04 -28.27 2.00
C GLU A 167 8.10 -27.01 1.12
N GLU A 168 9.13 -26.93 0.29
CA GLU A 168 9.07 -26.15 -0.94
C GLU A 168 7.96 -26.75 -1.81
N THR A 169 6.78 -26.14 -1.79
CA THR A 169 5.78 -26.35 -2.83
C THR A 169 6.15 -25.48 -4.01
N ASP A 170 6.96 -26.05 -4.90
CA ASP A 170 7.21 -25.56 -6.24
C ASP A 170 5.93 -25.81 -7.07
N HIS A 171 4.97 -24.88 -7.01
CA HIS A 171 3.75 -24.93 -7.82
C HIS A 171 4.10 -24.49 -9.25
N LYS A 172 4.42 -25.48 -10.10
CA LYS A 172 4.36 -25.34 -11.55
C LYS A 172 2.91 -25.47 -11.97
N ASP A 173 2.25 -24.34 -12.19
CA ASP A 173 0.99 -24.31 -12.93
C ASP A 173 1.28 -23.92 -14.37
N ASP A 174 1.62 -24.93 -15.18
CA ASP A 174 1.23 -24.94 -16.58
C ASP A 174 -0.24 -25.38 -16.61
N GLU A 175 -1.18 -24.45 -16.83
CA GLU A 175 -2.29 -24.70 -17.76
C GLU A 175 -2.99 -23.40 -18.18
N ASN A 176 -2.76 -23.13 -19.46
CA ASN A 176 -3.48 -22.26 -20.37
C ASN A 176 -5.01 -22.43 -20.25
N THR A 177 -5.69 -21.52 -19.55
CA THR A 177 -7.14 -21.39 -19.64
C THR A 177 -7.49 -20.55 -20.87
N THR A 178 -7.64 -21.22 -22.00
CA THR A 178 -8.37 -20.70 -23.17
C THR A 178 -9.76 -20.27 -22.73
N ILE A 179 -10.04 -18.98 -22.90
CA ILE A 179 -11.36 -18.38 -22.76
C ILE A 179 -12.28 -19.02 -23.80
N ASN A 180 -13.14 -19.95 -23.37
CA ASN A 180 -14.31 -20.35 -24.13
C ASN A 180 -15.35 -19.22 -24.03
N GLU A 181 -15.34 -18.34 -25.02
CA GLU A 181 -16.53 -17.57 -25.40
C GLU A 181 -17.52 -18.55 -26.02
N ASN A 182 -18.57 -18.94 -25.29
CA ASN A 182 -19.90 -19.29 -25.82
C ASN A 182 -20.81 -19.83 -24.70
N ASP A 183 -21.81 -19.03 -24.34
CA ASP A 183 -23.18 -19.37 -23.88
C ASP A 183 -23.71 -18.15 -23.10
N GLU A 184 -24.89 -17.59 -23.32
CA GLU A 184 -26.03 -18.01 -24.11
C GLU A 184 -26.87 -16.75 -24.35
N SER A 185 -27.06 -16.39 -25.61
CA SER A 185 -28.15 -15.51 -26.03
C SER A 185 -29.46 -16.28 -25.88
N ARG A 186 -30.09 -16.19 -24.71
CA ARG A 186 -31.48 -16.62 -24.53
C ARG A 186 -32.39 -15.40 -24.58
N SER A 187 -32.70 -14.98 -25.80
CA SER A 187 -33.81 -14.10 -26.10
C SER A 187 -35.12 -14.87 -25.92
N GLU A 188 -35.75 -14.73 -24.76
CA GLU A 188 -37.15 -15.11 -24.59
C GLU A 188 -38.05 -13.97 -25.07
N GLU A 189 -38.52 -14.19 -26.28
CA GLU A 189 -39.77 -13.74 -26.88
C GLU A 189 -40.91 -13.64 -25.83
N THR A 190 -41.37 -12.43 -25.51
CA THR A 190 -42.74 -12.22 -25.02
C THR A 190 -43.35 -10.95 -25.63
N GLN A 191 -44.12 -11.23 -26.70
CA GLN A 191 -45.41 -10.66 -27.07
C GLN A 191 -45.52 -9.14 -27.31
N ASN A 192 -45.67 -8.82 -28.60
CA ASN A 192 -46.35 -7.64 -29.11
C ASN A 192 -47.72 -7.44 -28.43
N THR A 193 -47.92 -6.25 -27.87
CA THR A 193 -49.20 -5.51 -27.89
C THR A 193 -48.91 -4.02 -27.99
#